data_AF-A0AAE7TMI2-F1
#
_entry.id   AF-A0AAE7TMI2-F1
#
_cell.length_a   1.000
_cell.length_b   1.000
_cell.length_c   1.000
_cell.angle_alpha   90.00
_cell.angle_beta   90.00
_cell.angle_gamma   90.00
#
_symmetry.space_group_name_H-M   'P 1'
#
loop_
_entity.id
_entity.type
_entity.pdbx_description
1 polymer ?
#
loop_
_entity_poly.entity_id
_entity_poly.type
_entity_poly.pdbx_seq_one_letter_code
_entity_poly.pdbx_strand_id
1 'polypeptide(L)' 'MLSPEELAAVDDFRFKHRMPTRAAAVRELLKFGLAALGVDAVAGVKSSSFGVFGRGPEGHTQGEPDTGKDD' A
#
# COMPACT_ATOMS: atom_id res chain seq x y z
N MET A 1 4.25 6.32 -8.82
CA MET A 1 3.96 5.69 -10.13
C MET A 1 5.12 4.78 -10.45
N LEU A 2 4.87 3.57 -10.95
CA LEU A 2 5.93 2.62 -11.31
C LEU A 2 6.80 3.19 -12.43
N SER A 3 8.10 2.91 -12.41
CA SER A 3 9.01 3.25 -13.50
C SER A 3 8.73 2.40 -14.75
N PRO A 4 9.21 2.81 -15.94
CA PRO A 4 9.08 2.01 -17.16
C PRO A 4 9.65 0.59 -17.02
N GLU A 5 10.78 0.45 -16.32
CA GLU A 5 11.45 -0.82 -16.10
C GLU A 5 10.63 -1.73 -15.18
N GLU A 6 10.05 -1.16 -14.11
CA GLU A 6 9.15 -1.89 -13.21
C GLU A 6 7.88 -2.34 -13.94
N LEU A 7 7.33 -1.52 -14.83
CA LEU A 7 6.18 -1.89 -15.66
C LEU A 7 6.51 -3.05 -16.61
N ALA A 8 7.71 -3.05 -17.21
CA ALA A 8 8.17 -4.13 -18.08
C ALA A 8 8.29 -5.46 -17.31
N ALA A 9 8.82 -5.43 -16.09
CA ALA A 9 8.92 -6.62 -15.25
C ALA A 9 7.53 -7.22 -14.91
N VAL A 10 6.55 -6.36 -14.62
CA VAL A 10 5.15 -6.80 -14.39
C VAL A 10 4.55 -7.42 -15.65
N ASP A 11 4.79 -6.84 -16.82
CA ASP A 11 4.29 -7.36 -18.09
C ASP A 11 4.95 -8.70 -18.46
N ASP A 12 6.26 -8.86 -18.24
CA ASP A 12 6.96 -10.13 -18.44
C ASP A 12 6.39 -11.26 -17.58
N PHE A 13 6.15 -10.98 -16.30
CA PHE A 13 5.48 -11.91 -15.40
C PHE A 13 4.08 -12.26 -15.92
N ARG A 14 3.30 -11.24 -16.31
CA ARG A 14 1.96 -11.43 -16.89
C ARG A 14 1.98 -12.38 -18.08
N PHE A 15 2.91 -12.20 -19.02
CA PHE A 15 2.99 -13.02 -20.22
C PHE A 15 3.43 -14.45 -19.93
N LYS A 16 4.42 -14.65 -19.05
CA LYS A 16 4.88 -15.97 -18.61
C LYS A 16 3.76 -16.77 -17.94
N HIS A 17 2.95 -16.10 -17.12
CA HIS A 17 1.83 -16.72 -16.41
C HIS A 17 0.50 -16.68 -17.16
N ARG A 18 0.50 -16.29 -18.45
CA ARG A 18 -0.70 -16.21 -19.31
C ARG A 18 -1.84 -15.40 -18.69
N MET A 19 -1.50 -14.34 -17.97
CA MET A 19 -2.47 -13.50 -17.28
C MET A 19 -3.13 -12.49 -18.23
N PRO A 20 -4.46 -12.29 -18.16
CA PRO A 20 -5.20 -11.48 -19.14
C PRO A 20 -4.95 -9.97 -19.00
N THR A 21 -4.71 -9.46 -17.79
CA THR A 21 -4.56 -8.02 -17.52
C THR A 21 -3.37 -7.72 -16.62
N ARG A 22 -2.83 -6.50 -16.72
CA ARG A 22 -1.75 -6.03 -15.84
C ARG A 22 -2.21 -5.97 -14.38
N ALA A 23 -3.46 -5.57 -14.14
CA ALA A 23 -4.03 -5.54 -12.80
C ALA A 23 -4.07 -6.95 -12.16
N ALA A 24 -4.36 -8.00 -12.93
CA ALA A 24 -4.32 -9.37 -12.44
C ALA A 24 -2.90 -9.78 -12.02
N ALA A 25 -1.89 -9.44 -12.83
CA ALA A 25 -0.49 -9.68 -12.50
C ALA A 25 -0.05 -8.98 -11.22
N VAL A 26 -0.41 -7.70 -11.05
CA VAL A 26 -0.12 -6.94 -9.82
C VAL A 26 -0.77 -7.56 -8.60
N ARG A 27 -2.04 -7.98 -8.70
CA ARG A 27 -2.74 -8.65 -7.59
C ARG A 27 -2.06 -9.95 -7.18
N GLU A 28 -1.63 -10.74 -8.15
CA GLU A 28 -0.98 -12.01 -7.88
C GLU A 28 0.41 -11.81 -7.25
N LEU A 29 1.21 -10.86 -7.77
CA LEU A 29 2.49 -10.48 -7.16
C LEU A 29 2.33 -9.98 -5.73
N LEU A 30 1.30 -9.17 -5.46
CA LEU A 30 0.99 -8.71 -4.11
C LEU A 30 0.62 -9.88 -3.20
N LYS A 31 -0.22 -10.81 -3.68
CA LYS A 31 -0.59 -12.01 -2.92
C LYS A 31 0.62 -12.89 -2.61
N PHE A 32 1.51 -13.09 -3.59
CA PHE A 32 2.78 -13.80 -3.40
C PHE A 32 3.67 -13.11 -2.36
N GLY A 33 3.83 -11.79 -2.44
CA GLY A 33 4.61 -11.03 -1.47
C GLY A 33 4.07 -11.13 -0.04
N LEU A 34 2.75 -11.01 0.13
CA LEU A 34 2.11 -11.14 1.44
C LEU A 34 2.28 -12.54 2.02
N ALA A 35 2.08 -13.58 1.21
CA ALA A 35 2.30 -14.96 1.63
C ALA A 35 3.77 -15.22 2.01
N ALA A 36 4.73 -14.69 1.24
CA ALA A 36 6.16 -14.83 1.51
C ALA A 36 6.59 -14.14 2.81
N LEU A 37 5.95 -13.03 3.18
CA LEU A 37 6.19 -12.32 4.42
C LEU A 37 5.44 -12.93 5.62
N GLY A 38 4.61 -13.96 5.41
CA GLY A 38 3.74 -14.52 6.44
C GLY A 38 2.67 -13.53 6.93
N VAL A 39 2.32 -12.54 6.11
CA VAL A 39 1.33 -11.51 6.44
C VAL A 39 -0.04 -12.01 6.00
N ASP A 40 -0.88 -12.38 6.97
CA ASP A 40 -2.30 -12.54 6.74
C ASP A 40 -2.93 -11.16 6.54
N ALA A 41 -3.16 -10.79 5.29
CA ALA A 41 -3.88 -9.58 4.92
C ALA A 41 -5.38 -9.75 5.22
N VAL A 42 -5.74 -9.70 6.51
CA VAL A 42 -7.14 -9.75 6.96
C VAL A 42 -7.82 -8.42 6.59
N ALA A 43 -8.99 -8.51 5.96
CA ALA A 43 -9.80 -7.33 5.67
C ALA A 43 -10.17 -6.59 6.97
N GLY A 44 -9.98 -5.27 7.01
CA GLY A 44 -10.32 -4.43 8.16
C GLY A 44 -9.15 -3.96 9.02
N VAL A 45 -7.91 -4.38 8.73
CA VAL A 45 -6.73 -3.83 9.39
C VAL A 45 -6.45 -2.42 8.87
N LYS A 46 -6.31 -1.45 9.78
CA LYS A 46 -6.04 -0.06 9.44
C LYS A 46 -4.69 0.07 8.71
N SER A 47 -4.65 0.86 7.64
CA SER A 47 -3.41 1.12 6.88
C SER A 47 -2.30 1.76 7.73
N SER A 48 -2.67 2.44 8.82
CA SER A 48 -1.73 2.97 9.81
C SER A 48 -0.91 1.88 10.52
N SER A 49 -1.41 0.65 10.62
CA SER A 49 -0.70 -0.47 11.24
C SER A 49 0.44 -1.02 10.39
N PHE A 50 0.46 -0.71 9.09
CA PHE A 50 1.48 -1.15 8.13
C PHE A 50 2.38 0.01 7.65
N GLY A 51 2.28 1.18 8.28
CA GLY A 51 3.10 2.33 7.94
C GLY A 51 4.57 2.05 8.20
N VAL A 52 5.42 2.22 7.17
CA VAL A 52 6.89 2.14 7.28
C VAL A 52 7.46 3.29 8.13
N PHE A 53 6.70 4.38 8.26
CA PHE A 53 7.02 5.47 9.16
C PHE A 53 6.25 5.26 10.46
N GLY A 54 6.99 5.15 11.58
CA GLY A 54 6.45 5.07 12.94
C GLY A 54 5.70 6.35 13.31
N ARG A 55 4.52 6.54 12.73
CA ARG A 55 3.61 7.61 13.08
C ARG A 55 2.88 7.16 14.34
N GLY A 56 3.07 7.89 15.44
CA GLY A 56 2.29 7.69 16.66
C GLY A 56 0.78 7.81 16.40
N PRO A 57 -0.06 7.47 17.40
CA PRO A 57 -1.53 7.45 17.28
C PRO A 57 -2.12 8.79 16.78
N GLU A 58 -1.38 9.88 16.93
CA GLU A 58 -1.64 11.23 16.41
C GLU A 58 -1.31 11.33 14.90
N GLY A 59 -2.02 10.56 14.07
CA GLY A 59 -1.91 10.68 12.63
C GLY A 59 -2.59 11.95 12.10
N HIS A 60 -1.80 12.91 11.62
CA HIS A 60 -2.23 14.10 10.85
C HIS A 60 -3.32 14.95 11.53
N THR A 61 -3.11 15.37 12.77
CA THR A 61 -3.74 16.60 13.26
C THR A 61 -2.70 17.71 13.13
N GLN A 62 -2.49 18.20 11.92
CA GLN A 62 -1.80 19.49 11.79
C GLN A 62 -2.77 20.52 12.36
N GLY A 63 -2.42 21.01 13.55
CA GLY A 63 -3.29 21.77 14.42
C GLY A 63 -4.02 22.91 13.71
N GLU A 64 -5.33 22.96 13.92
CA GLU A 64 -6.02 24.24 13.96
C GLU A 64 -5.40 25.04 15.12
N PRO A 65 -4.86 26.25 14.88
CA PRO A 65 -4.47 27.11 15.97
C PRO A 65 -5.74 27.61 16.65
N ASP A 66 -5.95 27.13 17.87
CA ASP A 66 -6.77 27.77 18.87
C ASP A 66 -6.30 29.21 19.04
N THR A 67 -7.10 30.17 18.60
CA THR A 67 -7.02 31.55 19.06
C THR A 67 -8.33 31.87 19.75
N GLY A 68 -8.38 31.55 21.05
CA GLY A 68 -9.40 32.08 21.94
C GLY A 68 -9.39 33.61 21.99
N LYS A 69 -10.54 34.18 22.35
CA LYS A 69 -10.57 35.29 23.31
C LYS A 69 -11.94 35.38 23.98
N ASP A 70 -11.83 35.43 25.30
CA ASP A 70 -12.78 35.54 26.38
C ASP A 70 -13.72 36.77 26.31
N ASP A 71 -14.76 36.69 27.15
CA ASP A 71 -15.76 37.70 27.61
C ASP A 71 -17.09 37.85 26.85
#